data_AF-J0QPY6-F1
#
_entry.id   AF-J0QPY6-F1
#
_cell.length_a   1.000
_cell.length_b   1.000
_cell.length_c   1.000
_cell.angle_alpha   90.00
_cell.angle_beta   90.00
_cell.angle_gamma   90.00
#
_symmetry.space_group_name_H-M   'P 1'
#
loop_
_entity.id
_entity.type
_entity.pdbx_description
1 polymer ?
#
loop_
_entity_poly.entity_id
_entity_poly.type
_entity_poly.pdbx_seq_one_letter_code
_entity_poly.pdbx_strand_id
1 'polypeptide(L)'
;MGLNEMLLIAVFSVLLFSGLMFRFVLHYRDQVKALKERVTNLKEELKEIKSEFAQERKQIIDECIADTKERDEEISKLKQDLKTHDEVIKARDKTITELKQDIKYNGEALLSSDKEIEKLKQKIDQYDEAHTRKNGIIKTLEEDVRSRDKEIEVLKQQIKQCNDTIKLAEKIDPTKKYKFTGEIKEYKLNGAKDDCVHILHRIRALKDFGAVKKGDLGGWIAKEGNLSHEGDCWVGGEAMVFNNALVYCNAVVYDKAQAYGKATIGGNAKVYGNAHVYEKAEVWGSSQVYGDARVYGYATVTNDAQVYGKAQVYGEAFIHGTAKIYDNVTVCGDARVTTESIGGGTLVQGKEVLVDNKNLSSEKKSK
;
A
#
# COMPACT_ATOMS: atom_id res chain seq x y z
N MET A 1 -149.19 115.43 -72.71
CA MET A 1 -149.29 114.85 -71.35
C MET A 1 -149.00 115.94 -70.35
N GLY A 2 -149.93 116.17 -69.42
CA GLY A 2 -149.82 117.17 -68.36
C GLY A 2 -149.10 116.62 -67.12
N LEU A 3 -148.62 117.49 -66.24
CA LEU A 3 -147.76 117.22 -65.08
C LEU A 3 -148.12 115.96 -64.23
N ASN A 4 -149.41 115.61 -64.13
CA ASN A 4 -149.89 114.46 -63.35
C ASN A 4 -149.47 113.10 -63.91
N GLU A 5 -149.30 112.96 -65.24
CA GLU A 5 -148.88 111.68 -65.82
C GLU A 5 -147.38 111.43 -65.59
N MET A 6 -146.55 112.48 -65.50
CA MET A 6 -145.15 112.34 -65.09
C MET A 6 -145.00 111.90 -63.64
N LEU A 7 -145.89 112.34 -62.75
CA LEU A 7 -145.86 111.96 -61.34
C LEU A 7 -146.18 110.47 -61.14
N LEU A 8 -147.14 109.93 -61.90
CA LEU A 8 -147.53 108.52 -61.82
C LEU A 8 -146.41 107.57 -62.33
N ILE A 9 -145.72 107.97 -63.39
CA ILE A 9 -144.56 107.24 -63.93
C ILE A 9 -143.38 107.27 -62.94
N ALA A 10 -143.19 108.38 -62.23
CA ALA A 10 -142.17 108.48 -61.18
C ALA A 10 -142.47 107.55 -59.99
N VAL A 11 -143.73 107.45 -59.56
CA VAL A 11 -144.13 106.54 -58.47
C VAL A 11 -143.96 105.07 -58.86
N PHE A 12 -144.35 104.69 -60.08
CA PHE A 12 -144.19 103.31 -60.57
C PHE A 12 -142.71 102.90 -60.73
N SER A 13 -141.87 103.82 -61.20
CA SER A 13 -140.42 103.57 -61.34
C SER A 13 -139.73 103.40 -59.99
N VAL A 14 -140.10 104.18 -58.96
CA VAL A 14 -139.63 104.01 -57.59
C VAL A 14 -140.07 102.67 -56.98
N LEU A 15 -141.33 102.26 -57.20
CA LEU A 15 -141.83 100.97 -56.70
C LEU A 15 -141.15 99.77 -57.39
N LEU A 16 -140.94 99.83 -58.71
CA LEU A 16 -140.18 98.81 -59.46
C LEU A 16 -138.73 98.72 -58.99
N PHE A 17 -138.05 99.86 -58.82
CA PHE A 17 -136.69 99.88 -58.26
C PHE A 17 -136.66 99.31 -56.84
N SER A 18 -137.63 99.64 -55.99
CA SER A 18 -137.71 99.11 -54.62
C SER A 18 -137.91 97.59 -54.57
N GLY A 19 -138.73 97.03 -55.46
CA GLY A 19 -138.95 95.58 -55.57
C GLY A 19 -137.73 94.84 -56.12
N LEU A 20 -137.03 95.43 -57.09
CA LEU A 20 -135.77 94.89 -57.62
C LEU A 20 -134.68 94.91 -56.55
N MET A 21 -134.56 96.01 -55.80
CA MET A 21 -133.63 96.15 -54.67
C MET A 21 -133.94 95.14 -53.56
N PHE A 22 -135.22 94.90 -53.25
CA PHE A 22 -135.61 93.89 -52.26
C PHE A 22 -135.25 92.45 -52.69
N ARG A 23 -135.42 92.11 -53.99
CA ARG A 23 -134.95 90.83 -54.54
C ARG A 23 -133.43 90.69 -54.52
N PHE A 24 -132.69 91.76 -54.83
CA PHE A 24 -131.24 91.80 -54.68
C PHE A 24 -130.83 91.56 -53.22
N VAL A 25 -131.49 92.21 -52.25
CA VAL A 25 -131.23 92.02 -50.83
C VAL A 25 -131.51 90.58 -50.38
N LEU A 26 -132.61 89.95 -50.83
CA LEU A 26 -132.91 88.56 -50.51
C LEU A 26 -131.90 87.59 -51.16
N HIS A 27 -131.52 87.82 -52.41
CA HIS A 27 -130.50 87.01 -53.09
C HIS A 27 -129.14 87.11 -52.39
N TYR A 28 -128.70 88.32 -52.02
CA TYR A 28 -127.49 88.51 -51.24
C TYR A 28 -127.59 87.93 -49.84
N ARG A 29 -128.76 87.99 -49.18
CA ARG A 29 -128.99 87.34 -47.87
C ARG A 29 -128.82 85.83 -47.96
N ASP A 30 -129.35 85.19 -48.99
CA ASP A 30 -129.25 83.76 -49.19
C ASP A 30 -127.82 83.34 -49.58
N GLN A 31 -127.13 84.14 -50.41
CA GLN A 31 -125.70 83.96 -50.65
C GLN A 31 -124.88 84.11 -49.37
N VAL A 32 -125.15 85.13 -48.54
CA VAL A 32 -124.46 85.34 -47.25
C VAL A 32 -124.74 84.20 -46.28
N LYS A 33 -125.95 83.63 -46.25
CA LYS A 33 -126.26 82.42 -45.47
C LYS A 33 -125.47 81.21 -45.96
N ALA A 34 -125.50 80.93 -47.26
CA ALA A 34 -124.75 79.82 -47.86
C ALA A 34 -123.24 79.99 -47.64
N LEU A 35 -122.73 81.22 -47.70
CA LEU A 35 -121.33 81.53 -47.37
C LEU A 35 -121.04 81.29 -45.89
N LYS A 36 -121.94 81.70 -44.99
CA LYS A 36 -121.79 81.52 -43.55
C LYS A 36 -121.79 80.05 -43.16
N GLU A 37 -122.62 79.24 -43.81
CA GLU A 37 -122.70 77.79 -43.63
C GLU A 37 -121.45 77.07 -44.17
N ARG A 38 -120.93 77.50 -45.32
CA ARG A 38 -119.61 77.05 -45.81
C ARG A 38 -118.49 77.43 -44.85
N VAL A 39 -118.49 78.65 -44.31
CA VAL A 39 -117.50 79.10 -43.31
C VAL A 39 -117.60 78.28 -42.03
N THR A 40 -118.80 77.86 -41.59
CA THR A 40 -118.93 76.98 -40.42
C THR A 40 -118.44 75.56 -40.70
N ASN A 41 -118.76 74.98 -41.86
CA ASN A 41 -118.24 73.66 -42.23
C ASN A 41 -116.72 73.67 -42.37
N LEU A 42 -116.16 74.65 -43.09
CA LEU A 42 -114.70 74.81 -43.21
C LEU A 42 -114.01 75.01 -41.85
N LYS A 43 -114.67 75.67 -40.89
CA LYS A 43 -114.13 75.79 -39.53
C LYS A 43 -114.11 74.45 -38.79
N GLU A 44 -115.13 73.63 -38.98
CA GLU A 44 -115.18 72.30 -38.34
C GLU A 44 -114.20 71.33 -39.01
N GLU A 45 -114.09 71.32 -40.34
CA GLU A 45 -113.05 70.59 -41.08
C GLU A 45 -111.65 71.03 -40.64
N LEU A 46 -111.41 72.33 -40.51
CA LEU A 46 -110.11 72.85 -40.04
C LEU A 46 -109.82 72.46 -38.59
N LYS A 47 -110.84 72.27 -37.76
CA LYS A 47 -110.70 71.79 -36.38
C LYS A 47 -110.42 70.29 -36.33
N GLU A 48 -111.07 69.51 -37.18
CA GLU A 48 -110.86 68.06 -37.32
C GLU A 48 -109.44 67.78 -37.85
N ILE A 49 -109.04 68.44 -38.93
CA ILE A 49 -107.67 68.41 -39.48
C ILE A 49 -106.64 68.78 -38.40
N LYS A 50 -106.88 69.85 -37.62
CA LYS A 50 -105.99 70.21 -36.51
C LYS A 50 -105.89 69.14 -35.44
N SER A 51 -107.00 68.48 -35.11
CA SER A 51 -107.02 67.41 -34.11
C SER A 51 -106.30 66.15 -34.61
N GLU A 52 -106.49 65.80 -35.89
CA GLU A 52 -105.81 64.69 -36.55
C GLU A 52 -104.30 64.93 -36.62
N PHE A 53 -103.87 66.10 -37.09
CA PHE A 53 -102.47 66.51 -37.07
C PHE A 53 -101.87 66.58 -35.66
N ALA A 54 -102.67 66.86 -34.63
CA ALA A 54 -102.22 66.85 -33.24
C ALA A 54 -102.04 65.40 -32.74
N GLN A 55 -102.93 64.50 -33.14
CA GLN A 55 -102.88 63.09 -32.78
C GLN A 55 -101.75 62.35 -33.49
N GLU A 56 -101.57 62.54 -34.79
CA GLU A 56 -100.44 61.97 -35.55
C GLU A 56 -99.10 62.45 -35.00
N ARG A 57 -98.97 63.76 -34.75
CA ARG A 57 -97.77 64.30 -34.10
C ARG A 57 -97.53 63.69 -32.74
N LYS A 58 -98.58 63.51 -31.94
CA LYS A 58 -98.46 62.89 -30.62
C LYS A 58 -98.00 61.44 -30.74
N GLN A 59 -98.57 60.66 -31.66
CA GLN A 59 -98.18 59.26 -31.88
C GLN A 59 -96.72 59.14 -32.31
N ILE A 60 -96.28 59.96 -33.27
CA ILE A 60 -94.86 60.00 -33.71
C ILE A 60 -93.94 60.41 -32.55
N ILE A 61 -94.34 61.40 -31.75
CA ILE A 61 -93.56 61.83 -30.59
C ILE A 61 -93.46 60.70 -29.55
N ASP A 62 -94.57 60.03 -29.23
CA ASP A 62 -94.60 58.94 -28.26
C ASP A 62 -93.73 57.74 -28.73
N GLU A 63 -93.76 57.42 -30.03
CA GLU A 63 -92.90 56.40 -30.65
C GLU A 63 -91.41 56.80 -30.57
N CYS A 64 -91.06 58.04 -30.96
CA CYS A 64 -89.69 58.54 -30.81
C CYS A 64 -89.21 58.55 -29.35
N ILE A 65 -90.09 58.85 -28.38
CA ILE A 65 -89.76 58.79 -26.95
C ILE A 65 -89.47 57.35 -26.52
N ALA A 66 -90.28 56.38 -26.97
CA ALA A 66 -90.07 54.97 -26.67
C ALA A 66 -88.73 54.47 -27.23
N ASP A 67 -88.42 54.76 -28.49
CA ASP A 67 -87.14 54.43 -29.13
C ASP A 67 -85.95 55.07 -28.41
N THR A 68 -86.09 56.33 -28.00
CA THR A 68 -85.02 57.05 -27.28
C THR A 68 -84.76 56.38 -25.93
N LYS A 69 -85.83 55.97 -25.23
CA LYS A 69 -85.72 55.27 -23.95
C LYS A 69 -85.07 53.89 -24.10
N GLU A 70 -85.43 53.13 -25.12
CA GLU A 70 -84.81 51.83 -25.40
C GLU A 70 -83.31 51.98 -25.70
N ARG A 71 -82.94 52.96 -26.53
CA ARG A 71 -81.53 53.29 -26.79
C ARG A 71 -80.79 53.75 -25.54
N ASP A 72 -81.44 54.52 -24.66
CA ASP A 72 -80.84 54.93 -23.38
C ASP A 72 -80.58 53.72 -22.46
N GLU A 73 -81.48 52.73 -22.45
CA GLU A 73 -81.29 51.46 -21.73
C GLU A 73 -80.14 50.63 -22.33
N GLU A 74 -80.02 50.55 -23.65
CA GLU A 74 -78.88 49.91 -24.33
C GLU A 74 -77.56 50.60 -24.04
N ILE A 75 -77.51 51.94 -24.14
CA ILE A 75 -76.33 52.75 -23.81
C ILE A 75 -75.94 52.51 -22.35
N SER A 76 -76.91 52.40 -21.43
CA SER A 76 -76.64 52.10 -20.03
C SER A 76 -75.99 50.71 -19.85
N LYS A 77 -76.48 49.68 -20.56
CA LYS A 77 -75.88 48.34 -20.52
C LYS A 77 -74.46 48.35 -21.10
N LEU A 78 -74.26 48.96 -22.27
CA LEU A 78 -72.93 49.07 -22.90
C LEU A 78 -71.92 49.84 -22.04
N LYS A 79 -72.35 50.88 -21.32
CA LYS A 79 -71.50 51.59 -20.35
C LYS A 79 -71.06 50.69 -19.21
N GLN A 80 -71.95 49.84 -18.70
CA GLN A 80 -71.62 48.89 -17.65
C GLN A 80 -70.62 47.83 -18.14
N ASP A 81 -70.80 47.31 -19.36
CA ASP A 81 -69.88 46.35 -19.98
C ASP A 81 -68.49 46.96 -20.26
N LEU A 82 -68.45 48.22 -20.71
CA LEU A 82 -67.17 48.95 -20.86
C LEU A 82 -66.44 49.08 -19.52
N LYS A 83 -67.18 49.34 -18.43
CA LYS A 83 -66.60 49.44 -17.09
C LYS A 83 -66.04 48.09 -16.61
N THR A 84 -66.77 46.99 -16.81
CA THR A 84 -66.28 45.65 -16.41
C THR A 84 -65.07 45.23 -17.25
N HIS A 85 -65.06 45.52 -18.56
CA HIS A 85 -63.89 45.27 -19.40
C HIS A 85 -62.66 46.09 -18.97
N ASP A 86 -62.83 47.36 -18.58
CA ASP A 86 -61.73 48.21 -18.08
C ASP A 86 -61.13 47.65 -16.79
N GLU A 87 -61.96 47.12 -15.88
CA GLU A 87 -61.51 46.42 -14.66
C GLU A 87 -60.70 45.15 -15.00
N VAL A 88 -61.15 44.35 -15.98
CA VAL A 88 -60.42 43.16 -16.45
C VAL A 88 -59.08 43.53 -17.10
N ILE A 89 -59.04 44.59 -17.90
CA ILE A 89 -57.80 45.09 -18.53
C ILE A 89 -56.80 45.49 -17.43
N LYS A 90 -57.23 46.28 -16.44
CA LYS A 90 -56.38 46.66 -15.29
C LYS A 90 -55.83 45.45 -14.53
N ALA A 91 -56.66 44.43 -14.30
CA ALA A 91 -56.22 43.20 -13.64
C ALA A 91 -55.17 42.43 -14.47
N ARG A 92 -55.37 42.34 -15.80
CA ARG A 92 -54.42 41.72 -16.71
C ARG A 92 -53.11 42.50 -16.81
N ASP A 93 -53.17 43.83 -16.86
CA ASP A 93 -51.98 44.68 -16.88
C ASP A 93 -51.12 44.51 -15.63
N LYS A 94 -51.77 44.38 -14.45
CA LYS A 94 -51.08 44.03 -13.21
C LYS A 94 -50.36 42.68 -13.33
N THR A 95 -51.06 41.65 -13.82
CA THR A 95 -50.52 40.29 -13.99
C THR A 95 -49.34 40.28 -14.99
N ILE A 96 -49.45 41.01 -16.09
CA ILE A 96 -48.38 41.16 -17.09
C ILE A 96 -47.14 41.80 -16.46
N THR A 97 -47.34 42.78 -15.58
CA THR A 97 -46.23 43.46 -14.90
C THR A 97 -45.51 42.51 -13.93
N GLU A 98 -46.26 41.72 -13.16
CA GLU A 98 -45.70 40.68 -12.27
C GLU A 98 -44.91 39.63 -13.08
N LEU A 99 -45.50 39.09 -14.16
CA LEU A 99 -44.84 38.11 -15.02
C LEU A 99 -43.57 38.67 -15.68
N LYS A 100 -43.57 39.95 -16.09
CA LYS A 100 -42.35 40.59 -16.62
C LYS A 100 -41.23 40.64 -15.59
N GLN A 101 -41.57 40.88 -14.33
CA GLN A 101 -40.60 40.93 -13.24
C GLN A 101 -40.04 39.53 -12.95
N ASP A 102 -40.88 38.50 -12.94
CA ASP A 102 -40.46 37.10 -12.77
C ASP A 102 -39.56 36.63 -13.91
N ILE A 103 -39.90 36.94 -15.17
CA ILE A 103 -39.06 36.63 -16.33
C ILE A 103 -37.69 37.29 -16.21
N LYS A 104 -37.65 38.55 -15.75
CA LYS A 104 -36.38 39.26 -15.53
C LYS A 104 -35.52 38.56 -14.48
N TYR A 105 -36.10 38.27 -13.31
CA TYR A 105 -35.38 37.60 -12.22
C TYR A 105 -34.85 36.22 -12.65
N ASN A 106 -35.68 35.42 -13.32
CA ASN A 106 -35.27 34.11 -13.82
C ASN A 106 -34.18 34.21 -14.89
N GLY A 107 -34.23 35.23 -15.75
CA GLY A 107 -33.17 35.51 -16.73
C GLY A 107 -31.82 35.83 -16.06
N GLU A 108 -31.82 36.63 -15.00
CA GLU A 108 -30.62 36.94 -14.22
C GLU A 108 -30.06 35.68 -13.52
N ALA A 109 -30.94 34.83 -12.97
CA ALA A 109 -30.55 33.57 -12.33
C ALA A 109 -29.94 32.57 -13.34
N LEU A 110 -30.50 32.47 -14.54
CA LEU A 110 -29.95 31.66 -15.64
C LEU A 110 -28.55 32.13 -16.05
N LEU A 111 -28.37 33.44 -16.24
CA LEU A 111 -27.05 34.02 -16.55
C LEU A 111 -26.01 33.74 -15.47
N SER A 112 -26.41 33.74 -14.20
CA SER A 112 -25.53 33.37 -13.09
C SER A 112 -25.13 31.89 -13.17
N SER A 113 -26.10 31.01 -13.45
CA SER A 113 -25.88 29.57 -13.58
C SER A 113 -24.98 29.24 -14.78
N ASP A 114 -25.17 29.92 -15.92
CA ASP A 114 -24.32 29.77 -17.11
C ASP A 114 -22.85 30.11 -16.81
N LYS A 115 -22.61 31.17 -16.02
CA LYS A 115 -21.25 31.52 -15.57
C LYS A 115 -20.63 30.45 -14.68
N GLU A 116 -21.42 29.79 -13.84
CA GLU A 116 -20.93 28.68 -13.01
C GLU A 116 -20.62 27.44 -13.84
N ILE A 117 -21.48 27.10 -14.80
CA ILE A 117 -21.25 26.01 -15.76
C ILE A 117 -19.94 26.24 -16.51
N GLU A 118 -19.68 27.47 -16.96
CA GLU A 118 -18.45 27.78 -17.69
C GLU A 118 -17.19 27.65 -16.82
N LYS A 119 -17.26 28.05 -15.54
CA LYS A 119 -16.18 27.79 -14.57
C LYS A 119 -15.95 26.29 -14.34
N LEU A 120 -17.02 25.49 -14.31
CA LEU A 120 -16.92 24.05 -14.13
C LEU A 120 -16.30 23.37 -15.36
N LYS A 121 -16.65 23.79 -16.57
CA LYS A 121 -16.00 23.31 -17.81
C LYS A 121 -14.51 23.56 -17.80
N GLN A 122 -14.08 24.78 -17.46
CA GLN A 122 -12.65 25.11 -17.36
C GLN A 122 -11.91 24.21 -16.34
N LYS A 123 -12.56 23.85 -15.23
CA LYS A 123 -11.99 22.91 -14.26
C LYS A 123 -11.89 21.49 -14.82
N ILE A 124 -12.88 21.04 -15.57
CA ILE A 124 -12.85 19.72 -16.24
C ILE A 124 -11.69 19.66 -17.22
N ASP A 125 -11.52 20.69 -18.07
CA ASP A 125 -10.41 20.76 -19.03
C ASP A 125 -9.04 20.69 -18.31
N GLN A 126 -8.88 21.41 -17.20
CA GLN A 126 -7.67 21.36 -16.37
C GLN A 126 -7.41 19.96 -15.80
N TYR A 127 -8.47 19.24 -15.37
CA TYR A 127 -8.33 17.88 -14.88
C TYR A 127 -7.95 16.89 -16.00
N ASP A 128 -8.50 17.05 -17.20
CA ASP A 128 -8.19 16.21 -18.35
C ASP A 128 -6.75 16.39 -18.83
N GLU A 129 -6.26 17.64 -18.87
CA GLU A 129 -4.84 17.94 -19.14
C GLU A 129 -3.92 17.30 -18.09
N ALA A 130 -4.27 17.43 -16.80
CA ALA A 130 -3.50 16.84 -15.71
C ALA A 130 -3.49 15.30 -15.77
N HIS A 131 -4.63 14.69 -16.12
CA HIS A 131 -4.74 13.24 -16.29
C HIS A 131 -3.88 12.77 -17.48
N THR A 132 -3.94 13.47 -18.61
CA THR A 132 -3.10 13.19 -19.79
C THR A 132 -1.61 13.27 -19.45
N ARG A 133 -1.20 14.30 -18.70
CA ARG A 133 0.19 14.44 -18.23
C ARG A 133 0.61 13.29 -17.32
N LYS A 134 -0.23 12.91 -16.36
CA LYS A 134 0.04 11.77 -15.46
C LYS A 134 0.17 10.45 -16.22
N ASN A 135 -0.68 10.21 -17.21
CA ASN A 135 -0.60 9.02 -18.04
C ASN A 135 0.70 8.98 -18.87
N GLY A 136 1.16 10.13 -19.35
CA GLY A 136 2.49 10.23 -19.99
C GLY A 136 3.61 9.81 -19.04
N ILE A 137 3.60 10.30 -17.79
CA ILE A 137 4.59 9.94 -16.77
C ILE A 137 4.53 8.44 -16.43
N ILE A 138 3.32 7.88 -16.27
CA ILE A 138 3.12 6.45 -15.99
C ILE A 138 3.75 5.61 -17.09
N LYS A 139 3.53 5.95 -18.37
CA LYS A 139 4.11 5.22 -19.49
C LYS A 139 5.65 5.23 -19.46
N THR A 140 6.27 6.37 -19.16
CA THR A 140 7.73 6.44 -19.02
C THR A 140 8.23 5.58 -17.84
N LEU A 141 7.54 5.62 -16.70
CA LEU A 141 7.89 4.79 -15.55
C LEU A 141 7.74 3.29 -15.84
N GLU A 142 6.72 2.89 -16.60
CA GLU A 142 6.54 1.50 -17.05
C GLU A 142 7.68 1.03 -17.95
N GLU A 143 8.20 1.90 -18.81
CA GLU A 143 9.38 1.63 -19.64
C GLU A 143 10.64 1.46 -18.79
N ASP A 144 10.84 2.33 -17.79
CA ASP A 144 11.96 2.25 -16.85
C ASP A 144 11.92 0.96 -16.01
N VAL A 145 10.75 0.60 -15.46
CA VAL A 145 10.57 -0.65 -14.70
C VAL A 145 10.91 -1.85 -15.57
N ARG A 146 10.42 -1.89 -16.81
CA ARG A 146 10.72 -2.98 -17.75
C ARG A 146 12.21 -3.09 -18.08
N SER A 147 12.92 -1.96 -18.15
CA SER A 147 14.38 -1.94 -18.34
C SER A 147 15.11 -2.54 -17.13
N ARG A 148 14.73 -2.12 -15.92
CA ARG A 148 15.32 -2.63 -14.67
C ARG A 148 15.03 -4.11 -14.45
N ASP A 149 13.85 -4.60 -14.82
CA ASP A 149 13.53 -6.02 -14.75
C ASP A 149 14.47 -6.88 -15.63
N LYS A 150 14.82 -6.38 -16.82
CA LYS A 150 15.81 -7.05 -17.68
C LYS A 150 17.19 -7.07 -17.04
N GLU A 151 17.61 -5.97 -16.43
CA GLU A 151 18.90 -5.87 -15.73
C GLU A 151 18.96 -6.83 -14.54
N ILE A 152 17.90 -6.90 -13.74
CA ILE A 152 17.75 -7.84 -12.64
C ILE A 152 17.90 -9.29 -13.13
N GLU A 153 17.31 -9.63 -14.27
CA GLU A 153 17.40 -10.99 -14.80
C GLU A 153 18.82 -11.35 -15.25
N VAL A 154 19.54 -10.40 -15.86
CA VAL A 154 20.98 -10.57 -16.18
C VAL A 154 21.80 -10.78 -14.90
N LEU A 155 21.58 -9.94 -13.88
CA LEU A 155 22.31 -10.04 -12.60
C LEU A 155 22.02 -11.37 -11.89
N LYS A 156 20.78 -11.85 -11.89
CA LYS A 156 20.44 -13.18 -11.35
C LYS A 156 21.22 -14.30 -12.03
N GLN A 157 21.33 -14.25 -13.36
CA GLN A 157 22.08 -15.25 -14.11
C GLN A 157 23.58 -15.22 -13.77
N GLN A 158 24.16 -14.02 -13.63
CA GLN A 158 25.55 -13.85 -13.22
C GLN A 158 25.80 -14.38 -11.80
N ILE A 159 24.91 -14.09 -10.84
CA ILE A 159 25.00 -14.62 -9.47
C ILE A 159 24.95 -16.14 -9.47
N LYS A 160 24.05 -16.75 -10.26
CA LYS A 160 23.95 -18.20 -10.39
C LYS A 160 25.27 -18.80 -10.89
N GLN A 161 25.85 -18.24 -11.95
CA GLN A 161 27.14 -18.70 -12.49
C GLN A 161 28.28 -18.57 -11.48
N CYS A 162 28.33 -17.47 -10.74
CA CYS A 162 29.31 -17.27 -9.68
C CYS A 162 29.17 -18.32 -8.57
N ASN A 163 27.94 -18.57 -8.10
CA ASN A 163 27.67 -19.57 -7.07
C ASN A 163 28.03 -20.99 -7.51
N ASP A 164 27.76 -21.37 -8.76
CA ASP A 164 28.14 -22.67 -9.29
C ASP A 164 29.67 -22.82 -9.37
N THR A 165 30.38 -21.72 -9.66
CA THR A 165 31.85 -21.67 -9.67
C THR A 165 32.42 -21.81 -8.25
N ILE A 166 31.85 -21.14 -7.26
CA ILE A 166 32.25 -21.26 -5.85
C ILE A 166 32.04 -22.70 -5.34
N LYS A 167 30.89 -23.30 -5.62
CA LYS A 167 30.61 -24.70 -5.25
C LYS A 167 31.59 -25.69 -5.88
N LEU A 168 32.10 -25.39 -7.07
CA LEU A 168 33.12 -26.21 -7.71
C LEU A 168 34.50 -26.03 -7.03
N ALA A 169 34.84 -24.81 -6.63
CA ALA A 169 36.08 -24.50 -5.93
C ALA A 169 36.11 -25.06 -4.48
N GLU A 170 34.99 -25.10 -3.78
CA GLU A 170 34.88 -25.65 -2.42
C GLU A 170 35.02 -27.18 -2.35
N LYS A 171 34.81 -27.89 -3.48
CA LYS A 171 34.77 -29.36 -3.48
C LYS A 171 36.12 -30.03 -3.27
N ILE A 172 37.24 -29.32 -3.41
CA ILE A 172 38.57 -29.88 -3.15
C ILE A 172 39.46 -28.75 -2.62
N ASP A 173 39.58 -28.60 -1.31
CA ASP A 173 40.76 -27.95 -0.75
C ASP A 173 41.91 -28.98 -0.82
N PRO A 174 42.86 -28.87 -1.78
CA PRO A 174 43.91 -29.86 -1.97
C PRO A 174 44.90 -29.89 -0.78
N THR A 175 44.85 -28.87 0.08
CA THR A 175 45.75 -28.75 1.23
C THR A 175 45.31 -29.64 2.39
N LYS A 176 44.01 -29.95 2.52
CA LYS A 176 43.51 -30.75 3.64
C LYS A 176 43.95 -32.21 3.56
N LYS A 177 44.53 -32.69 4.65
CA LYS A 177 44.98 -34.08 4.84
C LYS A 177 43.85 -35.02 5.26
N TYR A 178 42.89 -34.52 6.02
CA TYR A 178 41.76 -35.28 6.56
C TYR A 178 40.51 -34.40 6.66
N LYS A 179 39.36 -35.02 6.91
CA LYS A 179 38.10 -34.34 7.26
C LYS A 179 37.43 -35.00 8.47
N PHE A 180 36.51 -34.30 9.12
CA PHE A 180 35.57 -34.92 10.04
C PHE A 180 34.56 -35.79 9.29
N THR A 181 34.24 -36.97 9.83
CA THR A 181 33.24 -37.87 9.23
C THR A 181 31.80 -37.43 9.54
N GLY A 182 31.63 -36.57 10.56
CA GLY A 182 30.33 -36.24 11.16
C GLY A 182 29.97 -37.12 12.36
N GLU A 183 30.71 -38.22 12.61
CA GLU A 183 30.55 -39.01 13.83
C GLU A 183 31.07 -38.24 15.04
N ILE A 184 30.28 -38.26 16.11
CA ILE A 184 30.56 -37.54 17.35
C ILE A 184 30.64 -38.54 18.50
N LYS A 185 31.61 -38.32 19.40
CA LYS A 185 31.75 -39.03 20.67
C LYS A 185 31.80 -38.02 21.81
N GLU A 186 30.91 -38.18 22.78
CA GLU A 186 30.98 -37.47 24.05
C GLU A 186 31.91 -38.24 25.00
N TYR A 187 32.92 -37.56 25.53
CA TYR A 187 33.90 -38.15 26.43
C TYR A 187 33.97 -37.36 27.74
N LYS A 188 33.86 -38.07 28.86
CA LYS A 188 34.06 -37.53 30.20
C LYS A 188 35.39 -38.00 30.76
N LEU A 189 36.29 -37.06 31.06
CA LEU A 189 37.58 -37.39 31.64
C LEU A 189 37.41 -37.67 33.14
N ASN A 190 37.75 -38.88 33.57
CA ASN A 190 37.70 -39.27 34.98
C ASN A 190 38.66 -38.41 35.82
N GLY A 191 38.14 -37.70 36.82
CA GLY A 191 38.93 -36.89 37.75
C GLY A 191 39.10 -35.41 37.38
N ALA A 192 38.44 -34.91 36.33
CA ALA A 192 38.31 -33.48 36.09
C ALA A 192 37.46 -32.82 37.21
N LYS A 193 37.87 -31.62 37.66
CA LYS A 193 37.21 -30.89 38.77
C LYS A 193 35.77 -30.45 38.45
N ASP A 194 35.44 -30.39 37.17
CA ASP A 194 34.13 -30.06 36.64
C ASP A 194 33.71 -31.22 35.73
N ASP A 195 32.42 -31.58 35.72
CA ASP A 195 31.80 -32.59 34.83
C ASP A 195 31.83 -32.18 33.32
N CYS A 196 32.96 -31.63 32.87
CA CYS A 196 33.20 -31.19 31.51
C CYS A 196 33.14 -32.37 30.54
N VAL A 197 32.12 -32.34 29.68
CA VAL A 197 31.97 -33.25 28.55
C VAL A 197 32.77 -32.70 27.37
N HIS A 198 33.70 -33.50 26.85
CA HIS A 198 34.43 -33.19 25.62
C HIS A 198 33.71 -33.79 24.41
N ILE A 199 33.39 -32.96 23.44
CA ILE A 199 32.84 -33.38 22.14
C ILE A 199 34.01 -33.67 21.21
N LEU A 200 34.10 -34.90 20.72
CA LEU A 200 35.15 -35.34 19.80
C LEU A 200 34.55 -35.76 18.46
N HIS A 201 35.28 -35.49 17.39
CA HIS A 201 34.91 -35.81 16.01
C HIS A 201 35.83 -36.88 15.45
N ARG A 202 35.25 -37.91 14.83
CA ARG A 202 36.04 -38.92 14.10
C ARG A 202 36.63 -38.31 12.84
N ILE A 203 37.89 -38.61 12.56
CA ILE A 203 38.56 -38.15 11.34
C ILE A 203 38.63 -39.23 10.26
N ARG A 204 38.69 -38.81 9.00
CA ARG A 204 38.95 -39.66 7.83
C ARG A 204 39.98 -39.03 6.91
N ALA A 205 40.93 -39.82 6.44
CA ALA A 205 41.96 -39.39 5.52
C ALA A 205 41.38 -39.03 4.14
N LEU A 206 41.83 -37.90 3.57
CA LEU A 206 41.41 -37.41 2.25
C LEU A 206 42.37 -37.80 1.12
N LYS A 207 43.61 -38.15 1.48
CA LYS A 207 44.71 -38.51 0.56
C LYS A 207 45.65 -39.51 1.25
N ASP A 208 46.55 -40.09 0.47
CA ASP A 208 47.64 -40.93 0.97
C ASP A 208 48.77 -40.06 1.55
N PHE A 209 49.33 -40.45 2.70
CA PHE A 209 50.50 -39.82 3.35
C PHE A 209 51.08 -40.75 4.42
N GLY A 210 52.39 -40.76 4.61
CA GLY A 210 53.07 -41.70 5.50
C GLY A 210 52.58 -43.15 5.34
N ALA A 211 52.05 -43.72 6.43
CA ALA A 211 51.42 -45.05 6.46
C ALA A 211 49.89 -45.03 6.26
N VAL A 212 49.27 -43.86 6.12
CA VAL A 212 47.80 -43.67 6.04
C VAL A 212 47.35 -43.61 4.58
N LYS A 213 46.27 -44.33 4.26
CA LYS A 213 45.66 -44.36 2.94
C LYS A 213 44.40 -43.53 2.88
N LYS A 214 44.11 -42.98 1.71
CA LYS A 214 42.88 -42.24 1.44
C LYS A 214 41.66 -43.08 1.85
N GLY A 215 40.81 -42.50 2.69
CA GLY A 215 39.60 -43.15 3.19
C GLY A 215 39.76 -43.82 4.56
N ASP A 216 40.99 -44.01 5.04
CA ASP A 216 41.24 -44.58 6.37
C ASP A 216 40.54 -43.77 7.47
N LEU A 217 39.89 -44.50 8.38
CA LEU A 217 39.33 -43.92 9.60
C LEU A 217 40.45 -43.72 10.62
N GLY A 218 40.62 -42.48 11.08
CA GLY A 218 41.53 -42.16 12.18
C GLY A 218 40.85 -42.29 13.53
N GLY A 219 41.43 -41.71 14.57
CA GLY A 219 40.83 -41.61 15.91
C GLY A 219 39.93 -40.39 16.04
N TRP A 220 39.91 -39.81 17.25
CA TRP A 220 38.96 -38.78 17.65
C TRP A 220 39.70 -37.50 18.03
N ILE A 221 39.32 -36.37 17.45
CA ILE A 221 39.87 -35.06 17.81
C ILE A 221 38.77 -34.05 18.13
N ALA A 222 39.00 -33.11 19.05
CA ALA A 222 37.99 -32.13 19.43
C ALA A 222 37.82 -31.00 18.41
N LYS A 223 38.92 -30.55 17.80
CA LYS A 223 38.94 -29.48 16.79
C LYS A 223 40.04 -29.72 15.76
N GLU A 224 39.92 -29.08 14.60
CA GLU A 224 40.88 -29.21 13.49
C GLU A 224 42.31 -28.87 13.91
N GLY A 225 42.48 -27.90 14.82
CA GLY A 225 43.78 -27.54 15.37
C GLY A 225 44.44 -28.58 16.29
N ASN A 226 43.80 -29.73 16.59
CA ASN A 226 44.43 -30.77 17.40
C ASN A 226 45.36 -31.68 16.59
N LEU A 227 45.20 -31.75 15.26
CA LEU A 227 46.02 -32.57 14.37
C LEU A 227 46.40 -31.74 13.15
N SER A 228 47.70 -31.54 12.94
CA SER A 228 48.19 -30.76 11.81
C SER A 228 47.82 -31.39 10.46
N HIS A 229 47.52 -30.53 9.48
CA HIS A 229 47.40 -30.93 8.09
C HIS A 229 48.76 -31.12 7.39
N GLU A 230 49.85 -30.68 8.02
CA GLU A 230 51.22 -30.84 7.53
C GLU A 230 51.89 -32.10 8.10
N GLY A 231 52.88 -32.62 7.36
CA GLY A 231 53.62 -33.83 7.70
C GLY A 231 52.76 -35.10 7.75
N ASP A 232 53.37 -36.20 8.18
CA ASP A 232 52.75 -37.52 8.21
C ASP A 232 52.04 -37.84 9.55
N CYS A 233 51.84 -36.83 10.41
CA CYS A 233 51.22 -37.04 11.71
C CYS A 233 49.79 -37.57 11.59
N TRP A 234 49.42 -38.44 12.52
CA TRP A 234 48.13 -39.11 12.50
C TRP A 234 47.61 -39.48 13.88
N VAL A 235 46.29 -39.38 14.04
CA VAL A 235 45.57 -39.95 15.19
C VAL A 235 44.80 -41.14 14.65
N GLY A 236 45.08 -42.34 15.14
CA GLY A 236 44.49 -43.61 14.68
C GLY A 236 43.78 -44.39 15.80
N GLY A 237 43.11 -45.48 15.44
CA GLY A 237 42.43 -46.35 16.42
C GLY A 237 41.31 -45.63 17.19
N GLU A 238 41.29 -45.82 18.50
CA GLU A 238 40.39 -45.13 19.44
C GLU A 238 41.09 -44.01 20.21
N ALA A 239 42.26 -43.55 19.73
CA ALA A 239 42.99 -42.47 20.37
C ALA A 239 42.18 -41.17 20.37
N MET A 240 42.37 -40.37 21.41
CA MET A 240 41.61 -39.13 21.64
C MET A 240 42.58 -37.96 21.84
N VAL A 241 42.45 -36.92 21.02
CA VAL A 241 43.22 -35.68 21.15
C VAL A 241 42.28 -34.49 21.32
N PHE A 242 42.31 -33.84 22.47
CA PHE A 242 41.32 -32.81 22.81
C PHE A 242 41.91 -31.65 23.63
N ASN A 243 41.06 -30.67 23.97
CA ASN A 243 41.46 -29.37 24.49
C ASN A 243 42.43 -28.66 23.52
N ASN A 244 43.59 -28.21 24.01
CA ASN A 244 44.63 -27.54 23.23
C ASN A 244 45.83 -28.45 22.95
N ALA A 245 45.67 -29.77 23.07
CA ALA A 245 46.73 -30.69 22.66
C ALA A 245 46.93 -30.64 21.14
N LEU A 246 48.18 -30.79 20.69
CA LEU A 246 48.56 -30.70 19.28
C LEU A 246 49.44 -31.90 18.88
N VAL A 247 49.07 -32.56 17.78
CA VAL A 247 49.87 -33.59 17.10
C VAL A 247 50.31 -33.07 15.73
N TYR A 248 51.60 -33.12 15.43
CA TYR A 248 52.20 -32.52 14.22
C TYR A 248 53.50 -33.22 13.79
N CYS A 249 54.13 -32.73 12.72
CA CYS A 249 55.24 -33.40 12.03
C CYS A 249 54.84 -34.81 11.58
N ASN A 250 55.54 -35.85 12.02
CA ASN A 250 55.28 -37.25 11.69
C ASN A 250 54.85 -38.06 12.93
N ALA A 251 54.40 -37.40 13.99
CA ALA A 251 54.00 -38.06 15.22
C ALA A 251 52.72 -38.86 15.04
N VAL A 252 52.63 -40.04 15.67
CA VAL A 252 51.46 -40.92 15.56
C VAL A 252 50.91 -41.24 16.95
N VAL A 253 49.62 -40.98 17.14
CA VAL A 253 48.88 -41.32 18.37
C VAL A 253 47.82 -42.36 18.02
N TYR A 254 47.85 -43.55 18.63
CA TYR A 254 46.95 -44.64 18.26
C TYR A 254 46.54 -45.53 19.45
N ASP A 255 45.83 -46.64 19.16
CA ASP A 255 45.18 -47.51 20.14
C ASP A 255 44.16 -46.78 21.00
N LYS A 256 44.34 -46.68 22.32
CA LYS A 256 43.47 -45.98 23.28
C LYS A 256 44.18 -44.79 23.93
N ALA A 257 45.29 -44.33 23.33
CA ALA A 257 46.08 -43.24 23.88
C ALA A 257 45.29 -41.92 23.94
N GLN A 258 45.61 -41.10 24.93
CA GLN A 258 44.93 -39.82 25.16
C GLN A 258 45.95 -38.69 25.22
N ALA A 259 45.72 -37.64 24.43
CA ALA A 259 46.47 -36.39 24.49
C ALA A 259 45.53 -35.22 24.78
N TYR A 260 45.77 -34.48 25.86
CA TYR A 260 44.87 -33.38 26.27
C TYR A 260 45.58 -32.27 27.03
N GLY A 261 44.84 -31.25 27.46
CA GLY A 261 45.43 -30.04 28.06
C GLY A 261 46.08 -29.15 26.99
N LYS A 262 47.37 -28.86 27.14
CA LYS A 262 48.26 -28.12 26.22
C LYS A 262 49.44 -29.00 25.77
N ALA A 263 49.26 -30.33 25.76
CA ALA A 263 50.30 -31.27 25.42
C ALA A 263 50.70 -31.16 23.94
N THR A 264 51.99 -31.35 23.65
CA THR A 264 52.55 -31.19 22.32
C THR A 264 53.28 -32.47 21.91
N ILE A 265 52.84 -33.10 20.82
CA ILE A 265 53.41 -34.36 20.32
C ILE A 265 53.90 -34.14 18.89
N GLY A 266 55.22 -34.17 18.68
CA GLY A 266 55.87 -33.81 17.42
C GLY A 266 57.03 -34.73 17.04
N GLY A 267 57.79 -34.36 16.00
CA GLY A 267 58.86 -35.20 15.46
C GLY A 267 58.34 -36.50 14.83
N ASN A 268 58.94 -37.64 15.18
CA ASN A 268 58.53 -39.00 14.81
C ASN A 268 57.97 -39.77 16.03
N ALA A 269 57.51 -39.05 17.06
CA ALA A 269 57.10 -39.66 18.32
C ALA A 269 55.90 -40.57 18.16
N LYS A 270 55.82 -41.62 18.98
CA LYS A 270 54.68 -42.55 19.01
C LYS A 270 54.05 -42.60 20.39
N VAL A 271 52.74 -42.38 20.45
CA VAL A 271 51.96 -42.51 21.68
C VAL A 271 50.85 -43.53 21.49
N TYR A 272 50.88 -44.64 22.22
CA TYR A 272 49.98 -45.77 21.96
C TYR A 272 49.66 -46.60 23.22
N GLY A 273 48.94 -47.71 23.08
CA GLY A 273 48.36 -48.41 24.23
C GLY A 273 47.28 -47.58 24.94
N ASN A 274 47.35 -47.50 26.27
CA ASN A 274 46.50 -46.65 27.12
C ASN A 274 47.27 -45.44 27.67
N ALA A 275 48.33 -44.98 26.98
CA ALA A 275 49.16 -43.88 27.46
C ALA A 275 48.40 -42.55 27.53
N HIS A 276 48.73 -41.71 28.51
CA HIS A 276 48.17 -40.38 28.68
C HIS A 276 49.28 -39.32 28.64
N VAL A 277 49.16 -38.35 27.73
CA VAL A 277 50.06 -37.19 27.61
C VAL A 277 49.25 -35.92 27.79
N TYR A 278 49.48 -35.15 28.86
CA TYR A 278 48.59 -34.05 29.19
C TYR A 278 49.28 -32.87 29.88
N GLU A 279 48.49 -31.86 30.27
CA GLU A 279 48.99 -30.56 30.77
C GLU A 279 49.90 -29.89 29.74
N LYS A 280 51.16 -29.56 30.05
CA LYS A 280 52.12 -28.95 29.12
C LYS A 280 53.24 -29.92 28.75
N ALA A 281 52.98 -31.22 28.84
CA ALA A 281 53.97 -32.22 28.46
C ALA A 281 54.33 -32.14 26.97
N GLU A 282 55.60 -32.38 26.67
CA GLU A 282 56.15 -32.38 25.32
C GLU A 282 56.75 -33.75 25.00
N VAL A 283 56.32 -34.33 23.89
CA VAL A 283 56.85 -35.60 23.39
C VAL A 283 57.34 -35.37 21.96
N TRP A 284 58.65 -35.40 21.75
CA TRP A 284 59.27 -35.16 20.45
C TRP A 284 60.31 -36.24 20.12
N GLY A 285 60.92 -36.17 18.93
CA GLY A 285 62.02 -37.02 18.51
C GLY A 285 61.48 -38.34 17.96
N SER A 286 62.21 -39.42 18.15
CA SER A 286 61.75 -40.79 17.87
C SER A 286 61.21 -41.48 19.14
N SER A 287 60.76 -40.68 20.11
CA SER A 287 60.40 -41.17 21.44
C SER A 287 59.09 -41.94 21.43
N GLN A 288 58.91 -42.80 22.44
CA GLN A 288 57.74 -43.68 22.53
C GLN A 288 57.13 -43.62 23.93
N VAL A 289 55.83 -43.35 24.00
CA VAL A 289 55.06 -43.36 25.26
C VAL A 289 53.92 -44.36 25.10
N TYR A 290 53.93 -45.45 25.87
CA TYR A 290 52.98 -46.54 25.67
C TYR A 290 52.62 -47.32 26.94
N GLY A 291 51.79 -48.36 26.82
CA GLY A 291 51.26 -49.07 27.99
C GLY A 291 50.25 -48.21 28.74
N ASP A 292 50.34 -48.14 30.07
CA ASP A 292 49.51 -47.28 30.94
C ASP A 292 50.29 -46.04 31.41
N ALA A 293 51.35 -45.65 30.70
CA ALA A 293 52.24 -44.56 31.08
C ALA A 293 51.53 -43.20 31.09
N ARG A 294 51.98 -42.31 31.99
CA ARG A 294 51.47 -40.95 32.13
C ARG A 294 52.60 -39.94 32.06
N VAL A 295 52.53 -39.01 31.10
CA VAL A 295 53.46 -37.89 30.95
C VAL A 295 52.67 -36.58 31.09
N TYR A 296 53.00 -35.76 32.08
CA TYR A 296 52.24 -34.55 32.41
C TYR A 296 53.10 -33.46 33.06
N GLY A 297 52.51 -32.38 33.57
CA GLY A 297 53.26 -31.21 34.02
C GLY A 297 53.92 -30.47 32.85
N TYR A 298 55.21 -30.17 33.01
CA TYR A 298 56.12 -29.61 32.01
C TYR A 298 57.15 -30.65 31.54
N ALA A 299 56.83 -31.94 31.67
CA ALA A 299 57.77 -33.00 31.36
C ALA A 299 58.06 -33.06 29.85
N THR A 300 59.31 -33.36 29.51
CA THR A 300 59.73 -33.56 28.12
C THR A 300 60.28 -34.97 27.94
N VAL A 301 59.81 -35.66 26.90
CA VAL A 301 60.35 -36.94 26.43
C VAL A 301 60.83 -36.76 24.99
N THR A 302 62.11 -36.99 24.74
CA THR A 302 62.72 -36.69 23.43
C THR A 302 63.77 -37.73 22.98
N ASN A 303 64.31 -37.55 21.77
CA ASN A 303 65.22 -38.48 21.09
C ASN A 303 64.61 -39.90 20.99
N ASP A 304 65.30 -40.95 21.41
CA ASP A 304 64.86 -42.35 21.32
C ASP A 304 64.32 -42.88 22.66
N ALA A 305 63.99 -41.98 23.60
CA ALA A 305 63.52 -42.34 24.93
C ALA A 305 62.18 -43.09 24.89
N GLN A 306 62.00 -44.02 25.84
CA GLN A 306 60.80 -44.81 25.97
C GLN A 306 60.22 -44.71 27.38
N VAL A 307 58.93 -44.42 27.49
CA VAL A 307 58.18 -44.38 28.76
C VAL A 307 57.00 -45.33 28.65
N TYR A 308 56.98 -46.40 29.45
CA TYR A 308 55.96 -47.44 29.34
C TYR A 308 55.62 -48.12 30.66
N GLY A 309 54.78 -49.16 30.62
CA GLY A 309 54.24 -49.77 31.83
C GLY A 309 53.27 -48.83 32.53
N LYS A 310 53.35 -48.68 33.85
CA LYS A 310 52.59 -47.72 34.67
C LYS A 310 53.44 -46.50 35.07
N ALA A 311 54.50 -46.21 34.32
CA ALA A 311 55.42 -45.13 34.63
C ALA A 311 54.74 -43.76 34.63
N GLN A 312 55.17 -42.89 35.54
CA GLN A 312 54.72 -41.51 35.65
C GLN A 312 55.89 -40.55 35.50
N VAL A 313 55.81 -39.62 34.56
CA VAL A 313 56.81 -38.58 34.32
C VAL A 313 56.12 -37.23 34.39
N TYR A 314 56.51 -36.38 35.34
CA TYR A 314 55.87 -35.08 35.55
C TYR A 314 56.80 -34.02 36.16
N GLY A 315 56.28 -32.82 36.40
CA GLY A 315 57.11 -31.68 36.80
C GLY A 315 57.90 -31.15 35.60
N GLU A 316 59.15 -30.76 35.78
CA GLU A 316 60.09 -30.34 34.74
C GLU A 316 61.03 -31.49 34.31
N ALA A 317 60.60 -32.74 34.48
CA ALA A 317 61.41 -33.92 34.21
C ALA A 317 61.77 -33.99 32.71
N PHE A 318 63.04 -34.31 32.43
CA PHE A 318 63.60 -34.34 31.09
C PHE A 318 64.17 -35.72 30.79
N ILE A 319 63.44 -36.50 29.98
CA ILE A 319 63.84 -37.84 29.53
C ILE A 319 64.33 -37.73 28.09
N HIS A 320 65.59 -38.08 27.85
CA HIS A 320 66.18 -38.00 26.52
C HIS A 320 67.16 -39.15 26.23
N GLY A 321 67.80 -39.10 25.07
CA GLY A 321 68.75 -40.12 24.64
C GLY A 321 68.05 -41.46 24.38
N THR A 322 68.53 -42.54 25.00
CA THR A 322 68.01 -43.90 24.84
C THR A 322 67.37 -44.45 26.12
N ALA A 323 67.06 -43.56 27.07
CA ALA A 323 66.49 -43.90 28.37
C ALA A 323 65.19 -44.71 28.25
N LYS A 324 64.99 -45.67 29.15
CA LYS A 324 63.76 -46.47 29.25
C LYS A 324 63.19 -46.36 30.66
N ILE A 325 62.00 -45.78 30.80
CA ILE A 325 61.29 -45.65 32.07
C ILE A 325 60.11 -46.62 32.03
N TYR A 326 60.06 -47.61 32.92
CA TYR A 326 59.08 -48.70 32.85
C TYR A 326 58.59 -49.19 34.21
N ASP A 327 57.69 -50.19 34.21
CA ASP A 327 56.98 -50.68 35.39
C ASP A 327 56.25 -49.56 36.15
N ASN A 328 56.44 -49.44 37.47
CA ASN A 328 55.77 -48.47 38.33
C ASN A 328 56.71 -47.30 38.71
N VAL A 329 57.59 -46.86 37.81
CA VAL A 329 58.56 -45.80 38.10
C VAL A 329 57.90 -44.43 38.12
N THR A 330 58.34 -43.57 39.03
CA THR A 330 57.96 -42.15 39.09
C THR A 330 59.19 -41.26 38.87
N VAL A 331 59.16 -40.41 37.86
CA VAL A 331 60.19 -39.39 37.60
C VAL A 331 59.54 -38.01 37.72
N CYS A 332 60.07 -37.17 38.62
CA CYS A 332 59.45 -35.88 38.91
C CYS A 332 60.46 -34.77 39.27
N GLY A 333 59.96 -33.53 39.36
CA GLY A 333 60.81 -32.37 39.64
C GLY A 333 61.65 -31.98 38.43
N ASP A 334 62.92 -31.63 38.63
CA ASP A 334 63.89 -31.24 37.59
C ASP A 334 64.78 -32.41 37.12
N ALA A 335 64.31 -33.65 37.30
CA ALA A 335 65.07 -34.86 37.03
C ALA A 335 65.45 -35.03 35.55
N ARG A 336 66.70 -35.43 35.30
CA ARG A 336 67.25 -35.69 33.96
C ARG A 336 67.65 -37.15 33.83
N VAL A 337 67.13 -37.86 32.83
CA VAL A 337 67.45 -39.27 32.54
C VAL A 337 67.83 -39.42 31.07
N THR A 338 68.98 -40.04 30.78
CA THR A 338 69.63 -39.90 29.46
C THR A 338 69.94 -41.24 28.77
N THR A 339 70.39 -42.26 29.49
CA THR A 339 70.87 -43.53 28.90
C THR A 339 70.43 -44.79 29.63
N GLU A 340 69.76 -44.66 30.77
CA GLU A 340 69.43 -45.78 31.64
C GLU A 340 68.05 -46.38 31.44
N SER A 341 67.95 -47.67 31.73
CA SER A 341 66.68 -48.36 31.92
C SER A 341 66.30 -48.34 33.39
N ILE A 342 65.40 -47.43 33.77
CA ILE A 342 64.88 -47.30 35.15
C ILE A 342 63.56 -48.05 35.22
N GLY A 343 63.53 -49.11 36.03
CA GLY A 343 62.36 -49.96 36.26
C GLY A 343 62.08 -50.19 37.74
N GLY A 344 61.19 -51.12 38.05
CA GLY A 344 60.98 -51.62 39.41
C GLY A 344 60.65 -50.54 40.46
N GLY A 345 59.45 -49.93 40.40
CA GLY A 345 58.91 -49.09 41.49
C GLY A 345 59.76 -47.89 41.94
N THR A 346 60.81 -47.55 41.18
CA THR A 346 61.81 -46.54 41.55
C THR A 346 61.20 -45.13 41.53
N LEU A 347 61.58 -44.30 42.51
CA LEU A 347 61.32 -42.85 42.52
C LEU A 347 62.60 -42.09 42.14
N VAL A 348 62.53 -41.26 41.11
CA VAL A 348 63.62 -40.40 40.63
C VAL A 348 63.21 -38.94 40.82
N GLN A 349 64.00 -38.19 41.61
CA GLN A 349 63.77 -36.78 41.91
C GLN A 349 65.11 -36.04 42.06
N GLY A 350 65.22 -34.83 41.52
CA GLY A 350 66.41 -33.97 41.63
C GLY A 350 67.32 -33.97 40.40
N LYS A 351 68.28 -33.04 40.37
CA LYS A 351 68.90 -32.45 39.17
C LYS A 351 69.66 -33.38 38.21
N GLU A 352 70.05 -34.60 38.62
CA GLU A 352 70.81 -35.49 37.73
C GLU A 352 70.83 -36.96 38.21
N VAL A 353 70.44 -37.90 37.33
CA VAL A 353 70.80 -39.32 37.44
C VAL A 353 71.61 -39.68 36.19
N LEU A 354 72.93 -39.76 36.36
CA LEU A 354 73.90 -40.31 35.40
C LEU A 354 74.50 -41.57 36.03
N VAL A 355 73.99 -42.76 35.72
CA VAL A 355 74.63 -44.03 36.06
C VAL A 355 75.31 -44.55 34.79
N ASP A 356 76.61 -44.29 34.72
CA ASP A 356 77.52 -44.96 33.81
C ASP A 356 77.58 -46.46 34.13
N ASN A 357 77.54 -47.24 33.06
CA ASN A 357 77.53 -48.68 33.04
C ASN A 357 78.78 -49.30 33.72
N LYS A 358 78.64 -49.81 34.96
CA LYS A 358 79.56 -50.82 35.53
C LYS A 358 78.79 -51.91 36.27
N ASN A 359 78.78 -53.10 35.65
CA ASN A 359 78.53 -54.43 36.21
C ASN A 359 78.21 -54.49 37.72
N LEU A 360 76.95 -54.75 38.07
CA LEU A 360 76.60 -55.40 39.34
C LEU A 360 76.75 -56.91 39.17
N SER A 361 78.00 -57.38 39.18
CA SER A 361 78.31 -58.77 39.53
C SER A 361 78.30 -58.89 41.05
N SER A 362 77.43 -59.76 41.55
CA SER A 362 77.44 -60.42 42.85
C SER A 362 78.67 -60.21 43.75
N GLU A 363 78.45 -59.69 44.97
CA GLU A 363 79.20 -60.15 46.14
C GLU A 363 78.27 -60.26 47.36
N LYS A 364 77.87 -61.51 47.65
CA LYS A 364 77.64 -61.95 49.02
C LYS A 364 78.97 -61.80 49.76
N LYS A 365 79.00 -61.10 50.89
CA LYS A 365 79.91 -61.44 51.98
C LYS A 365 79.14 -61.65 53.26
N SER A 366 79.02 -62.93 53.61
CA SER A 366 78.85 -63.37 54.98
C SER A 366 80.19 -63.32 55.69
N LYS A 367 80.15 -62.89 56.95
CA LYS A 367 81.17 -62.92 57.99
C LYS A 367 82.33 -61.94 57.85
#